data_AF-A0A200ITX6-F1
#
_entry.id   AF-A0A200ITX6-F1
#
_cell.length_a   1.000
_cell.length_b   1.000
_cell.length_c   1.000
_cell.angle_alpha   90.00
_cell.angle_beta   90.00
_cell.angle_gamma   90.00
#
_symmetry.space_group_name_H-M   'P 1'
#
loop_
_entity.id
_entity.type
_entity.pdbx_description
1 polymer ?
#
loop_
_entity_poly.entity_id
_entity_poly.type
_entity_poly.pdbx_seq_one_letter_code
_entity_poly.pdbx_strand_id
1 'polypeptide(L)'
;MSIIEPTMTQKFRAAFAENNKQNALQRSVVKNGISASAQNQAAEVNNVPVFSVDLATGKVANQKQSGRCWMFAALNTFRHKMINSFNLKDFELSQNYTFFWDKYEKSNYFYENIIATADQELDSRKVAFLLATPQQDGGQWDMIVSIFQKYGVVPKTAMPESSNSSNSRDLNNYLNKKLRKDAVTLRELIHNGKTIEEVLAAKERMLGEIYNFLAISLGTPPETFDFEYRDEEKNYHLDQGLTPQSFYEKYVGVDLDDYVSVINAPTADKPYNKTYTVEMLGNVVGSKAVKYINVDMTTFKKLAAAQLEQGESVWFGCDVGQSSTRDSGIMSLDAYEMNDLFDIDFTMTKAERLDFGESLMTHAMVLTGVDLINGVSTKWKVENSWGEKVGDKGFFVMSDAWMDEYTYQIVVRKELLSKELQEVWKQEPIMLAPWDPMGALA
;
A
#
# COMPACT_ATOMS: atom_id res chain seq x y z
N MET A 1 -32.13 11.55 -23.87
CA MET A 1 -31.12 10.55 -24.26
C MET A 1 -31.30 10.26 -25.74
N SER A 2 -30.22 10.29 -26.52
CA SER A 2 -30.22 9.87 -27.93
C SER A 2 -29.90 8.39 -28.03
N ILE A 3 -30.58 7.66 -28.93
CA ILE A 3 -30.28 6.25 -29.20
C ILE A 3 -29.12 6.11 -30.18
N ILE A 4 -28.45 4.96 -30.16
CA ILE A 4 -27.47 4.61 -31.21
C ILE A 4 -28.27 4.11 -32.42
N GLU A 5 -28.32 4.94 -33.46
CA GLU A 5 -29.04 4.61 -34.69
C GLU A 5 -28.28 3.55 -35.50
N PRO A 6 -28.95 2.52 -36.08
CA PRO A 6 -28.29 1.49 -36.88
C PRO A 6 -27.47 2.04 -38.05
N THR A 7 -27.93 3.13 -38.67
CA THR A 7 -27.24 3.82 -39.77
C THR A 7 -25.92 4.43 -39.33
N MET A 8 -25.83 4.93 -38.09
CA MET A 8 -24.60 5.44 -37.50
C MET A 8 -23.56 4.33 -37.36
N THR A 9 -23.94 3.18 -36.79
CA THR A 9 -23.04 2.03 -36.63
C THR A 9 -22.60 1.44 -37.97
N GLN A 10 -23.47 1.40 -38.97
CA GLN A 10 -23.11 0.97 -40.33
C GLN A 10 -22.05 1.88 -40.95
N LYS A 11 -22.17 3.20 -40.78
CA LYS A 11 -21.16 4.17 -41.21
C LYS A 11 -19.80 3.89 -40.55
N PHE A 12 -19.78 3.66 -39.23
CA PHE A 12 -18.54 3.34 -38.52
C PHE A 12 -17.91 2.03 -38.99
N ARG A 13 -18.72 0.99 -39.21
CA ARG A 13 -18.24 -0.30 -39.74
C ARG A 13 -17.61 -0.17 -41.12
N ALA A 14 -18.23 0.60 -42.02
CA ALA A 14 -17.69 0.83 -43.36
C ALA A 14 -16.32 1.53 -43.30
N ALA A 15 -16.22 2.61 -42.51
CA ALA A 15 -14.96 3.33 -42.32
C ALA A 15 -13.84 2.44 -41.74
N PHE A 16 -14.17 1.59 -40.77
CA PHE A 16 -13.21 0.64 -40.20
C PHE A 16 -12.75 -0.40 -41.23
N ALA A 17 -13.69 -0.95 -42.01
CA ALA A 17 -13.38 -1.98 -43.01
C ALA A 17 -12.46 -1.46 -44.13
N GLU A 18 -12.55 -0.18 -44.49
CA GLU A 18 -11.69 0.46 -45.49
C GLU A 18 -10.29 0.81 -44.96
N ASN A 19 -10.11 0.85 -43.62
CA ASN A 19 -8.83 1.22 -43.01
C ASN A 19 -7.92 -0.01 -42.82
N ASN A 20 -6.98 -0.20 -43.76
CA ASN A 20 -6.03 -1.33 -43.71
C ASN A 20 -5.15 -1.34 -42.46
N LYS A 21 -4.81 -0.18 -41.87
CA LYS A 21 -4.03 -0.11 -40.64
C LYS A 21 -4.83 -0.65 -39.46
N GLN A 22 -6.07 -0.19 -39.28
CA GLN A 22 -6.98 -0.68 -38.24
C GLN A 22 -7.26 -2.17 -38.38
N ASN A 23 -7.46 -2.68 -39.60
CA ASN A 23 -7.62 -4.12 -39.84
C ASN A 23 -6.37 -4.93 -39.47
N ALA A 24 -5.15 -4.41 -39.71
CA ALA A 24 -3.92 -5.07 -39.31
C ALA A 24 -3.75 -5.07 -37.78
N LEU A 25 -4.00 -3.93 -37.13
CA LEU A 25 -3.97 -3.80 -35.67
C LEU A 25 -5.00 -4.72 -35.00
N GLN A 26 -6.22 -4.80 -35.55
CA GLN A 26 -7.25 -5.73 -35.09
C GLN A 26 -6.75 -7.17 -35.06
N ARG A 27 -6.06 -7.64 -36.11
CA ARG A 27 -5.53 -9.01 -36.15
C ARG A 27 -4.52 -9.25 -35.04
N SER A 28 -3.64 -8.27 -34.76
CA SER A 28 -2.68 -8.35 -33.66
C SER A 28 -3.39 -8.39 -32.30
N VAL A 29 -4.25 -7.41 -32.03
CA VAL A 29 -4.93 -7.25 -30.74
C VAL A 29 -5.86 -8.43 -30.46
N VAL A 30 -6.60 -8.93 -31.44
CA VAL A 30 -7.47 -10.11 -31.27
C VAL A 30 -6.65 -11.36 -30.95
N LYS A 31 -5.46 -11.50 -31.53
CA LYS A 31 -4.60 -12.68 -31.33
C LYS A 31 -3.84 -12.63 -29.99
N ASN A 32 -3.32 -11.46 -29.63
CA ASN A 32 -2.33 -11.29 -28.56
C ASN A 32 -2.89 -10.57 -27.31
N GLY A 33 -4.04 -9.90 -27.43
CA GLY A 33 -4.53 -8.96 -26.41
C GLY A 33 -4.00 -7.53 -26.61
N ILE A 34 -4.59 -6.59 -25.87
CA ILE A 34 -4.29 -5.15 -25.98
C ILE A 34 -2.86 -4.85 -25.51
N SER A 35 -2.55 -5.09 -24.24
CA SER A 35 -1.25 -4.73 -23.64
C SER A 35 -0.07 -5.37 -24.36
N ALA A 36 -0.16 -6.67 -24.69
CA ALA A 36 0.90 -7.36 -25.42
C ALA A 36 1.11 -6.81 -26.85
N SER A 37 0.08 -6.23 -27.47
CA SER A 37 0.20 -5.56 -28.78
C SER A 37 0.70 -4.12 -28.67
N ALA A 38 0.56 -3.48 -27.50
CA ALA A 38 0.97 -2.10 -27.26
C ALA A 38 2.37 -1.97 -26.63
N GLN A 39 2.94 -3.06 -26.11
CA GLN A 39 4.19 -3.00 -25.35
C GLN A 39 5.35 -2.45 -26.21
N ASN A 40 6.06 -1.45 -25.68
CA ASN A 40 7.15 -0.79 -26.38
C ASN A 40 8.52 -1.31 -25.93
N GLN A 41 9.34 -1.76 -26.86
CA GLN A 41 10.71 -2.19 -26.57
C GLN A 41 11.61 -1.02 -26.11
N ALA A 42 11.32 0.22 -26.52
CA ALA A 42 12.11 1.38 -26.12
C ALA A 42 12.12 1.57 -24.60
N ALA A 43 11.03 1.22 -23.91
CA ALA A 43 10.95 1.26 -22.46
C ALA A 43 12.02 0.38 -21.78
N GLU A 44 12.35 -0.79 -22.35
CA GLU A 44 13.43 -1.66 -21.85
C GLU A 44 14.81 -1.04 -22.04
N VAL A 45 15.04 -0.40 -23.19
CA VAL A 45 16.32 0.25 -23.51
C VAL A 45 16.55 1.47 -22.63
N ASN A 46 15.51 2.24 -22.36
CA ASN A 46 15.60 3.47 -21.57
C ASN A 46 15.70 3.20 -20.06
N ASN A 47 15.18 2.07 -19.58
CA ASN A 47 15.09 1.73 -18.16
C ASN A 47 16.03 0.60 -17.73
N VAL A 48 17.28 0.62 -18.18
CA VAL A 48 18.30 -0.35 -17.72
C VAL A 48 18.49 -0.25 -16.20
N PRO A 49 18.46 -1.36 -15.43
CA PRO A 49 18.49 -1.38 -13.95
C PRO A 49 19.89 -1.09 -13.38
N VAL A 50 20.43 0.09 -13.65
CA VAL A 50 21.71 0.57 -13.14
C VAL A 50 21.50 1.96 -12.54
N PHE A 51 21.96 2.17 -11.32
CA PHE A 51 21.65 3.34 -10.50
C PHE A 51 22.91 3.92 -9.87
N SER A 52 23.03 5.24 -9.83
CA SER A 52 24.13 5.94 -9.13
C SER A 52 24.11 5.74 -7.61
N VAL A 53 22.92 5.62 -7.02
CA VAL A 53 22.70 5.25 -5.61
C VAL A 53 21.97 3.90 -5.60
N ASP A 54 22.58 2.89 -4.99
CA ASP A 54 22.03 1.53 -4.92
C ASP A 54 22.27 0.92 -3.53
N LEU A 55 21.20 0.68 -2.79
CA LEU A 55 21.25 0.12 -1.44
C LEU A 55 21.30 -1.41 -1.47
N ALA A 56 22.17 -1.98 -0.63
CA ALA A 56 22.20 -3.41 -0.39
C ALA A 56 20.98 -3.84 0.46
N THR A 57 20.06 -4.57 -0.14
CA THR A 57 18.74 -4.92 0.45
C THR A 57 18.46 -6.42 0.53
N GLY A 58 19.32 -7.26 -0.06
CA GLY A 58 19.17 -8.71 -0.07
C GLY A 58 18.08 -9.21 -1.02
N LYS A 59 17.53 -10.40 -0.75
CA LYS A 59 16.47 -11.00 -1.56
C LYS A 59 15.11 -10.42 -1.24
N VAL A 60 14.24 -10.31 -2.24
CA VAL A 60 12.86 -9.82 -2.07
C VAL A 60 11.97 -10.80 -1.30
N ALA A 61 10.92 -10.26 -0.68
CA ALA A 61 9.87 -11.04 -0.05
C ALA A 61 8.71 -11.36 -1.03
N ASN A 62 7.73 -12.18 -0.62
CA ASN A 62 6.56 -12.52 -1.44
C ASN A 62 5.25 -12.58 -0.65
N GLN A 63 4.35 -11.61 -0.88
CA GLN A 63 3.02 -11.52 -0.27
C GLN A 63 2.00 -12.51 -0.84
N LYS A 64 2.29 -13.11 -2.00
CA LYS A 64 1.42 -14.05 -2.73
C LYS A 64 0.03 -13.46 -2.98
N GLN A 65 -1.04 -14.20 -2.63
CA GLN A 65 -2.43 -13.86 -2.95
C GLN A 65 -3.09 -13.12 -1.78
N SER A 66 -2.42 -12.08 -1.28
CA SER A 66 -2.91 -11.21 -0.21
C SER A 66 -2.59 -9.74 -0.52
N GLY A 67 -3.39 -8.82 0.00
CA GLY A 67 -3.21 -7.36 -0.15
C GLY A 67 -2.32 -6.76 0.95
N ARG A 68 -1.21 -7.42 1.29
CA ARG A 68 -0.34 -7.04 2.42
C ARG A 68 0.84 -6.16 2.01
N CYS A 69 0.82 -5.56 0.83
CA CYS A 69 1.98 -4.88 0.24
C CYS A 69 2.59 -3.82 1.17
N TRP A 70 1.74 -3.02 1.82
CA TRP A 70 2.11 -1.99 2.79
C TRP A 70 2.88 -2.55 3.99
N MET A 71 2.48 -3.72 4.50
CA MET A 71 3.18 -4.43 5.58
C MET A 71 4.54 -4.94 5.11
N PHE A 72 4.57 -5.57 3.93
CA PHE A 72 5.82 -6.08 3.35
C PHE A 72 6.82 -4.96 3.12
N ALA A 73 6.38 -3.85 2.51
CA ALA A 73 7.22 -2.69 2.26
C ALA A 73 7.74 -2.07 3.58
N ALA A 74 6.90 -1.93 4.61
CA ALA A 74 7.34 -1.36 5.89
C ALA A 74 8.31 -2.30 6.63
N LEU A 75 8.08 -3.61 6.60
CA LEU A 75 8.99 -4.58 7.20
C LEU A 75 10.30 -4.70 6.41
N ASN A 76 10.27 -4.47 5.10
CA ASN A 76 11.47 -4.41 4.26
C ASN A 76 12.36 -3.22 4.65
N THR A 77 11.82 -2.02 4.88
CA THR A 77 12.67 -0.88 5.29
C THR A 77 13.41 -1.16 6.59
N PHE A 78 12.78 -1.83 7.57
CA PHE A 78 13.46 -2.25 8.80
C PHE A 78 14.48 -3.36 8.56
N ARG A 79 14.13 -4.38 7.78
CA ARG A 79 15.03 -5.52 7.56
C ARG A 79 16.30 -5.11 6.82
N HIS A 80 16.26 -4.09 5.95
CA HIS A 80 17.45 -3.57 5.28
C HIS A 80 18.47 -3.03 6.29
N LYS A 81 18.00 -2.23 7.26
CA LYS A 81 18.83 -1.76 8.39
C LYS A 81 19.37 -2.95 9.20
N MET A 82 18.52 -3.93 9.49
CA MET A 82 18.90 -5.11 10.28
C MET A 82 19.96 -5.99 9.60
N ILE A 83 19.79 -6.26 8.31
CA ILE A 83 20.72 -7.04 7.49
C ILE A 83 22.13 -6.46 7.60
N ASN A 84 22.24 -5.13 7.47
CA ASN A 84 23.52 -4.43 7.55
C ASN A 84 24.05 -4.29 8.98
N SER A 85 23.18 -4.11 9.99
CA SER A 85 23.61 -3.89 11.38
C SER A 85 24.03 -5.17 12.11
N PHE A 86 23.49 -6.32 11.70
CA PHE A 86 23.69 -7.61 12.36
C PHE A 86 24.26 -8.69 11.43
N ASN A 87 24.77 -8.31 10.25
CA ASN A 87 25.32 -9.22 9.23
C ASN A 87 24.39 -10.41 8.94
N LEU A 88 23.09 -10.14 8.73
CA LEU A 88 22.09 -11.18 8.46
C LEU A 88 22.03 -11.44 6.96
N LYS A 89 22.19 -12.70 6.55
CA LYS A 89 22.19 -13.07 5.12
C LYS A 89 20.81 -13.00 4.46
N ASP A 90 19.87 -13.83 4.94
CA ASP A 90 18.55 -14.04 4.34
C ASP A 90 17.48 -13.88 5.46
N PHE A 91 17.27 -12.64 5.92
CA PHE A 91 16.37 -12.35 7.04
C PHE A 91 15.05 -11.71 6.60
N GLU A 92 13.96 -12.12 7.24
CA GLU A 92 12.64 -11.52 7.14
C GLU A 92 12.00 -11.38 8.52
N LEU A 93 11.26 -10.28 8.70
CA LEU A 93 10.30 -10.13 9.78
C LEU A 93 8.98 -10.83 9.41
N SER A 94 8.21 -11.27 10.41
CA SER A 94 6.93 -11.94 10.16
C SER A 94 5.87 -10.96 9.68
N GLN A 95 5.48 -11.11 8.42
CA GLN A 95 4.35 -10.39 7.85
C GLN A 95 3.01 -10.97 8.30
N ASN A 96 2.97 -12.23 8.75
CA ASN A 96 1.77 -12.86 9.31
C ASN A 96 1.46 -12.31 10.72
N TYR A 97 2.49 -11.97 11.51
CA TYR A 97 2.33 -11.39 12.84
C TYR A 97 1.62 -10.03 12.80
N THR A 98 2.09 -9.12 11.94
CA THR A 98 1.45 -7.82 11.73
C THR A 98 0.05 -7.98 11.14
N PHE A 99 -0.14 -8.93 10.23
CA PHE A 99 -1.44 -9.23 9.62
C PHE A 99 -2.48 -9.71 10.62
N PHE A 100 -2.09 -10.54 11.59
CA PHE A 100 -2.98 -10.98 12.67
C PHE A 100 -3.50 -9.78 13.46
N TRP A 101 -2.58 -8.95 13.97
CA TRP A 101 -2.95 -7.84 14.85
C TRP A 101 -3.71 -6.74 14.11
N ASP A 102 -3.34 -6.45 12.87
CA ASP A 102 -4.07 -5.50 12.03
C ASP A 102 -5.51 -5.94 11.79
N LYS A 103 -5.76 -7.21 11.45
CA LYS A 103 -7.14 -7.71 11.29
C LYS A 103 -7.95 -7.68 12.57
N TYR A 104 -7.32 -8.01 13.69
CA TYR A 104 -7.98 -7.98 14.99
C TYR A 104 -8.38 -6.55 15.36
N GLU A 105 -7.46 -5.60 15.20
CA GLU A 105 -7.69 -4.19 15.50
C GLU A 105 -8.68 -3.54 14.55
N LYS A 106 -8.56 -3.78 13.24
CA LYS A 106 -9.56 -3.32 12.24
C LYS A 106 -10.97 -3.81 12.55
N SER A 107 -11.10 -5.02 13.10
CA SER A 107 -12.41 -5.54 13.52
C SER A 107 -13.01 -4.71 14.66
N ASN A 108 -12.20 -4.34 15.66
CA ASN A 108 -12.61 -3.43 16.73
C ASN A 108 -12.90 -2.02 16.21
N TYR A 109 -12.04 -1.49 15.32
CA TYR A 109 -12.22 -0.18 14.69
C TYR A 109 -13.52 -0.09 13.88
N PHE A 110 -13.84 -1.15 13.14
CA PHE A 110 -15.12 -1.26 12.45
C PHE A 110 -16.31 -1.24 13.42
N TYR A 111 -16.25 -1.99 14.54
CA TYR A 111 -17.32 -1.96 15.54
C TYR A 111 -17.51 -0.57 16.17
N GLU A 112 -16.43 0.12 16.49
CA GLU A 112 -16.50 1.51 16.98
C GLU A 112 -17.15 2.44 15.96
N ASN A 113 -16.78 2.33 14.67
CA ASN A 113 -17.42 3.11 13.61
C ASN A 113 -18.91 2.79 13.46
N ILE A 114 -19.32 1.53 13.60
CA ILE A 114 -20.74 1.14 13.56
C ILE A 114 -21.50 1.72 14.76
N ILE A 115 -20.91 1.70 15.95
CA ILE A 115 -21.50 2.29 17.16
C ILE A 115 -21.62 3.81 16.99
N ALA A 116 -20.56 4.47 16.50
CA ALA A 116 -20.51 5.92 16.28
C ALA A 116 -21.43 6.42 15.16
N THR A 117 -21.88 5.54 14.26
CA THR A 117 -22.81 5.84 13.16
C THR A 117 -24.17 5.17 13.34
N ALA A 118 -24.47 4.66 14.54
CA ALA A 118 -25.70 3.93 14.81
C ALA A 118 -26.95 4.80 14.67
N ASP A 119 -26.82 6.12 14.85
CA ASP A 119 -27.87 7.13 14.69
C ASP A 119 -28.14 7.54 13.24
N GLN A 120 -27.27 7.14 12.29
CA GLN A 120 -27.42 7.43 10.86
C GLN A 120 -28.22 6.35 10.16
N GLU A 121 -28.94 6.74 9.09
CA GLU A 121 -29.66 5.79 8.23
C GLU A 121 -28.73 4.72 7.64
N LEU A 122 -29.27 3.50 7.50
CA LEU A 122 -28.50 2.36 7.00
C LEU A 122 -27.96 2.58 5.57
N ASP A 123 -28.70 3.32 4.74
CA ASP A 123 -28.36 3.65 3.36
C ASP A 123 -27.61 4.99 3.23
N SER A 124 -27.28 5.64 4.35
CA SER A 124 -26.40 6.81 4.35
C SER A 124 -25.03 6.44 3.76
N ARG A 125 -24.41 7.38 3.04
CA ARG A 125 -23.14 7.12 2.33
C ARG A 125 -22.03 6.59 3.24
N LYS A 126 -21.95 7.08 4.50
CA LYS A 126 -20.94 6.64 5.48
C LYS A 126 -21.19 5.20 5.95
N VAL A 127 -22.41 4.87 6.35
CA VAL A 127 -22.76 3.50 6.79
C VAL A 127 -22.63 2.52 5.62
N ALA A 128 -23.08 2.90 4.42
CA ALA A 128 -22.92 2.09 3.22
C ALA A 128 -21.43 1.84 2.89
N PHE A 129 -20.57 2.86 3.02
CA PHE A 129 -19.12 2.72 2.82
C PHE A 129 -18.49 1.74 3.82
N LEU A 130 -18.79 1.88 5.12
CA LEU A 130 -18.31 0.96 6.16
C LEU A 130 -18.76 -0.49 5.88
N LEU A 131 -20.01 -0.70 5.49
CA LEU A 131 -20.56 -2.02 5.23
C LEU A 131 -20.10 -2.63 3.90
N ALA A 132 -19.75 -1.80 2.92
CA ALA A 132 -19.17 -2.25 1.66
C ALA A 132 -17.86 -3.00 1.90
N THR A 133 -16.99 -2.44 2.74
CA THR A 133 -15.70 -3.06 3.09
C THR A 133 -15.42 -2.90 4.59
N PRO A 134 -15.96 -3.80 5.45
CA PRO A 134 -15.76 -3.73 6.91
C PRO A 134 -14.29 -3.75 7.32
N GLN A 135 -13.53 -4.64 6.68
CA GLN A 135 -12.07 -4.63 6.68
C GLN A 135 -11.55 -5.17 5.35
N GLN A 136 -10.27 -4.88 5.09
CA GLN A 136 -9.48 -5.42 3.99
C GLN A 136 -8.02 -5.56 4.40
N ASP A 137 -7.23 -6.27 3.59
CA ASP A 137 -5.81 -6.49 3.86
C ASP A 137 -4.99 -5.20 3.83
N GLY A 138 -5.33 -4.30 2.90
CA GLY A 138 -4.54 -3.11 2.63
C GLY A 138 -4.52 -2.12 3.80
N GLY A 139 -3.56 -1.21 3.77
CA GLY A 139 -3.35 -0.25 4.86
C GLY A 139 -2.49 0.93 4.44
N GLN A 140 -2.08 1.70 5.44
CA GLN A 140 -1.33 2.94 5.31
C GLN A 140 -0.17 2.96 6.30
N TRP A 141 0.80 3.85 6.12
CA TRP A 141 1.98 3.92 6.99
C TRP A 141 1.63 4.07 8.48
N ASP A 142 0.82 5.04 8.86
CA ASP A 142 0.50 5.28 10.29
C ASP A 142 -0.26 4.11 10.93
N MET A 143 -1.00 3.34 10.12
CA MET A 143 -1.67 2.12 10.56
C MET A 143 -0.65 1.03 10.94
N ILE A 144 0.46 0.87 10.20
CA ILE A 144 1.45 -0.15 10.52
C ILE A 144 2.30 0.29 11.71
N VAL A 145 2.59 1.60 11.78
CA VAL A 145 3.25 2.21 12.95
C VAL A 145 2.45 1.92 14.23
N SER A 146 1.13 2.09 14.19
CA SER A 146 0.25 1.79 15.33
C SER A 146 0.35 0.32 15.78
N ILE A 147 0.48 -0.61 14.82
CA ILE A 147 0.66 -2.04 15.13
C ILE A 147 2.05 -2.29 15.74
N PHE A 148 3.12 -1.71 15.18
CA PHE A 148 4.47 -1.87 15.72
C PHE A 148 4.59 -1.30 17.13
N GLN A 149 4.03 -0.11 17.38
CA GLN A 149 4.07 0.51 18.71
C GLN A 149 3.32 -0.31 19.75
N LYS A 150 2.20 -0.93 19.38
CA LYS A 150 1.38 -1.72 20.31
C LYS A 150 1.85 -3.16 20.49
N TYR A 151 2.35 -3.79 19.44
CA TYR A 151 2.61 -5.24 19.40
C TYR A 151 4.05 -5.61 19.06
N GLY A 152 4.92 -4.65 18.69
CA GLY A 152 6.29 -4.92 18.27
C GLY A 152 6.35 -5.70 16.95
N VAL A 153 7.45 -6.43 16.76
CA VAL A 153 7.67 -7.29 15.58
C VAL A 153 8.36 -8.58 16.00
N VAL A 154 8.28 -9.61 15.15
CA VAL A 154 8.94 -10.90 15.38
C VAL A 154 9.66 -11.35 14.12
N PRO A 155 10.73 -12.16 14.22
CA PRO A 155 11.32 -12.80 13.05
C PRO A 155 10.31 -13.74 12.40
N LYS A 156 10.40 -13.92 11.08
CA LYS A 156 9.49 -14.80 10.32
C LYS A 156 9.46 -16.24 10.82
N THR A 157 10.56 -16.71 11.42
CA THR A 157 10.66 -18.04 12.03
C THR A 157 9.81 -18.19 13.30
N ALA A 158 9.57 -17.11 14.05
CA ALA A 158 8.74 -17.13 15.27
C ALA A 158 7.23 -17.16 14.95
N MET A 159 6.82 -16.58 13.83
CA MET A 159 5.45 -16.72 13.30
C MET A 159 5.48 -16.87 11.78
N PRO A 160 5.57 -18.10 11.26
CA PRO A 160 5.60 -18.36 9.83
C PRO A 160 4.30 -17.98 9.12
N GLU A 161 4.34 -17.99 7.78
CA GLU A 161 3.15 -17.86 6.95
C GLU A 161 2.20 -19.05 7.14
N SER A 162 0.89 -18.78 7.11
CA SER A 162 -0.18 -19.77 7.01
C SER A 162 -0.73 -19.83 5.57
N SER A 163 -1.60 -20.80 5.31
CA SER A 163 -2.36 -20.84 4.05
C SER A 163 -3.15 -19.54 3.84
N ASN A 164 -3.78 -19.03 4.90
CA ASN A 164 -4.63 -17.84 4.84
C ASN A 164 -3.85 -16.53 4.80
N SER A 165 -2.64 -16.47 5.35
CA SER A 165 -1.79 -15.28 5.21
C SER A 165 -1.29 -15.16 3.77
N SER A 166 -0.96 -16.29 3.13
CA SER A 166 -0.51 -16.36 1.74
C SER A 166 -1.64 -16.34 0.69
N ASN A 167 -2.89 -16.57 1.10
CA ASN A 167 -4.10 -16.47 0.29
C ASN A 167 -5.30 -16.07 1.17
N SER A 168 -5.56 -14.78 1.27
CA SER A 168 -6.45 -14.20 2.29
C SER A 168 -7.93 -14.14 1.90
N ARG A 169 -8.29 -14.63 0.71
CA ARG A 169 -9.66 -14.48 0.17
C ARG A 169 -10.72 -15.05 1.10
N ASP A 170 -10.56 -16.29 1.54
CA ASP A 170 -11.56 -16.95 2.41
C ASP A 170 -11.60 -16.32 3.80
N LEU A 171 -10.43 -16.02 4.36
CA LEU A 171 -10.30 -15.29 5.62
C LEU A 171 -11.10 -13.99 5.60
N ASN A 172 -10.91 -13.16 4.57
CA ASN A 172 -11.62 -11.89 4.43
C ASN A 172 -13.12 -12.06 4.20
N ASN A 173 -13.51 -13.04 3.38
CA ASN A 173 -14.93 -13.31 3.10
C ASN A 173 -15.70 -13.65 4.38
N TYR A 174 -15.17 -14.57 5.20
CA TYR A 174 -15.84 -15.00 6.42
C TYR A 174 -15.72 -13.96 7.55
N LEU A 175 -14.59 -13.26 7.66
CA LEU A 175 -14.44 -12.15 8.61
C LEU A 175 -15.44 -11.03 8.29
N ASN A 176 -15.50 -10.56 7.04
CA ASN A 176 -16.45 -9.51 6.65
C ASN A 176 -17.92 -9.96 6.81
N LYS A 177 -18.22 -11.25 6.61
CA LYS A 177 -19.55 -11.79 6.92
C LYS A 177 -19.88 -11.71 8.42
N LYS A 178 -18.92 -12.06 9.28
CA LYS A 178 -19.07 -11.96 10.74
C LYS A 178 -19.23 -10.50 11.19
N LEU A 179 -18.36 -9.61 10.72
CA LEU A 179 -18.42 -8.18 11.03
C LEU A 179 -19.78 -7.56 10.65
N ARG A 180 -20.32 -7.87 9.46
CA ARG A 180 -21.65 -7.39 9.06
C ARG A 180 -22.78 -7.94 9.93
N LYS A 181 -22.72 -9.21 10.34
CA LYS A 181 -23.69 -9.80 11.27
C LYS A 181 -23.64 -9.08 12.63
N ASP A 182 -22.44 -8.79 13.10
CA ASP A 182 -22.26 -8.09 14.37
C ASP A 182 -22.71 -6.63 14.28
N ALA A 183 -22.51 -5.97 13.13
CA ALA A 183 -23.03 -4.63 12.88
C ALA A 183 -24.55 -4.54 13.01
N VAL A 184 -25.30 -5.55 12.51
CA VAL A 184 -26.74 -5.67 12.75
C VAL A 184 -27.03 -5.68 14.25
N THR A 185 -26.32 -6.53 14.99
CA THR A 185 -26.55 -6.70 16.43
C THR A 185 -26.24 -5.41 17.20
N LEU A 186 -25.12 -4.75 16.91
CA LEU A 186 -24.71 -3.50 17.57
C LEU A 186 -25.72 -2.37 17.32
N ARG A 187 -26.17 -2.20 16.07
CA ARG A 187 -27.18 -1.19 15.73
C ARG A 187 -28.53 -1.50 16.37
N GLU A 188 -28.96 -2.77 16.40
CA GLU A 188 -30.19 -3.18 17.08
C GLU A 188 -30.14 -2.90 18.58
N LEU A 189 -29.02 -3.17 19.25
CA LEU A 189 -28.86 -2.86 20.68
C LEU A 189 -29.08 -1.36 20.93
N ILE A 190 -28.43 -0.51 20.13
CA ILE A 190 -28.53 0.95 20.27
C ILE A 190 -29.96 1.44 19.97
N HIS A 191 -30.59 0.98 18.88
CA HIS A 191 -31.97 1.34 18.55
C HIS A 191 -32.99 0.87 19.59
N ASN A 192 -32.74 -0.26 20.25
CA ASN A 192 -33.58 -0.76 21.34
C ASN A 192 -33.32 -0.07 22.68
N GLY A 193 -32.51 1.00 22.70
CA GLY A 193 -32.25 1.81 23.90
C GLY A 193 -31.41 1.10 24.96
N LYS A 194 -30.57 0.14 24.55
CA LYS A 194 -29.65 -0.56 25.46
C LYS A 194 -28.58 0.38 25.99
N THR A 195 -28.10 0.11 27.21
CA THR A 195 -27.07 0.95 27.81
C THR A 195 -25.72 0.76 27.11
N ILE A 196 -24.84 1.74 27.23
CA ILE A 196 -23.49 1.65 26.63
C ILE A 196 -22.72 0.46 27.19
N GLU A 197 -22.92 0.10 28.46
CA GLU A 197 -22.30 -1.06 29.10
C GLU A 197 -22.77 -2.37 28.45
N GLU A 198 -24.07 -2.49 28.13
CA GLU A 198 -24.61 -3.66 27.43
C GLU A 198 -24.03 -3.78 26.01
N VAL A 199 -23.87 -2.65 25.30
CA VAL A 199 -23.26 -2.59 23.96
C VAL A 199 -21.78 -2.99 24.01
N LEU A 200 -21.02 -2.45 24.97
CA LEU A 200 -19.60 -2.76 25.13
C LEU A 200 -19.38 -4.23 25.52
N ALA A 201 -20.22 -4.79 26.40
CA ALA A 201 -20.16 -6.21 26.73
C ALA A 201 -20.47 -7.12 25.52
N ALA A 202 -21.39 -6.69 24.64
CA ALA A 202 -21.64 -7.41 23.39
C ALA A 202 -20.42 -7.34 22.45
N LYS A 203 -19.83 -6.16 22.29
CA LYS A 203 -18.61 -5.95 21.49
C LYS A 203 -17.45 -6.81 21.99
N GLU A 204 -17.23 -6.88 23.30
CA GLU A 204 -16.17 -7.71 23.90
C GLU A 204 -16.32 -9.20 23.54
N ARG A 205 -17.53 -9.74 23.65
CA ARG A 205 -17.81 -11.12 23.20
C ARG A 205 -17.55 -11.32 21.72
N MET A 206 -17.99 -10.37 20.88
CA MET A 206 -17.73 -10.41 19.44
C MET A 206 -16.23 -10.41 19.14
N LEU A 207 -15.44 -9.61 19.85
CA LEU A 207 -13.97 -9.59 19.70
C LEU A 207 -13.34 -10.90 20.14
N GLY A 208 -13.82 -11.55 21.20
CA GLY A 208 -13.37 -12.90 21.56
C GLY A 208 -13.60 -13.93 20.44
N GLU A 209 -14.74 -13.84 19.75
CA GLU A 209 -15.01 -14.68 18.57
C GLU A 209 -14.09 -14.35 17.39
N ILE A 210 -13.79 -13.07 17.14
CA ILE A 210 -12.84 -12.64 16.11
C ILE A 210 -11.43 -13.15 16.42
N TYR A 211 -10.97 -13.03 17.66
CA TYR A 211 -9.65 -13.52 18.07
C TYR A 211 -9.52 -15.03 17.79
N ASN A 212 -10.51 -15.82 18.22
CA ASN A 212 -10.53 -17.26 17.97
C ASN A 212 -10.51 -17.58 16.48
N PHE A 213 -11.31 -16.88 15.68
CA PHE A 213 -11.35 -17.03 14.22
C PHE A 213 -9.99 -16.75 13.57
N LEU A 214 -9.31 -15.67 13.99
CA LEU A 214 -7.98 -15.31 13.48
C LEU A 214 -6.91 -16.30 13.93
N ALA A 215 -6.92 -16.73 15.19
CA ALA A 215 -5.95 -17.69 15.72
C ALA A 215 -6.05 -19.05 15.02
N ILE A 216 -7.27 -19.53 14.76
CA ILE A 216 -7.52 -20.75 13.96
C ILE A 216 -6.99 -20.59 12.54
N SER A 217 -7.09 -19.39 11.97
CA SER A 217 -6.79 -19.15 10.56
C SER A 217 -5.31 -18.83 10.27
N LEU A 218 -4.64 -18.15 11.21
CA LEU A 218 -3.32 -17.55 11.03
C LEU A 218 -2.26 -18.10 12.01
N GLY A 219 -2.68 -18.85 13.03
CA GLY A 219 -1.85 -19.24 14.17
C GLY A 219 -1.92 -18.23 15.30
N THR A 220 -1.55 -18.67 16.51
CA THR A 220 -1.49 -17.81 17.70
C THR A 220 -0.22 -16.96 17.67
N PRO A 221 -0.31 -15.61 17.80
CA PRO A 221 0.86 -14.77 17.91
C PRO A 221 1.72 -15.15 19.13
N PRO A 222 3.05 -15.27 18.99
CA PRO A 222 3.92 -15.60 20.11
C PRO A 222 4.02 -14.43 21.11
N GLU A 223 3.98 -14.75 22.40
CA GLU A 223 4.27 -13.79 23.48
C GLU A 223 5.77 -13.72 23.78
N THR A 224 6.46 -14.86 23.67
CA THR A 224 7.92 -14.97 23.78
C THR A 224 8.49 -15.91 22.72
N PHE A 225 9.74 -15.70 22.34
CA PHE A 225 10.48 -16.54 21.41
C PHE A 225 12.00 -16.39 21.60
N ASP A 226 12.74 -17.38 21.11
CA ASP A 226 14.20 -17.30 20.99
C ASP A 226 14.55 -16.89 19.55
N PHE A 227 15.52 -16.00 19.39
CA PHE A 227 16.04 -15.59 18.09
C PHE A 227 17.41 -16.24 17.85
N GLU A 228 17.41 -17.24 16.97
CA GLU A 228 18.59 -18.00 16.57
C GLU A 228 18.95 -17.74 15.11
N TYR A 229 20.20 -17.40 14.84
CA TYR A 229 20.68 -17.24 13.47
C TYR A 229 22.19 -17.49 13.35
N ARG A 230 22.65 -17.63 12.10
CA ARG A 230 24.07 -17.53 11.75
C ARG A 230 24.29 -16.28 10.91
N ASP A 231 25.32 -15.51 11.24
CA ASP A 231 25.73 -14.34 10.48
C ASP A 231 26.45 -14.74 9.16
N GLU A 232 26.82 -13.77 8.35
CA GLU A 232 27.56 -13.99 7.10
C GLU A 232 28.95 -14.62 7.35
N GLU A 233 29.55 -14.39 8.51
CA GLU A 233 30.79 -15.00 8.98
C GLU A 233 30.61 -16.44 9.51
N LYS A 234 29.37 -16.95 9.53
CA LYS A 234 28.94 -18.27 10.01
C LYS A 234 29.00 -18.45 11.54
N ASN A 235 29.16 -17.40 12.33
CA ASN A 235 29.05 -17.47 13.79
C ASN A 235 27.61 -17.74 14.20
N TYR A 236 27.42 -18.47 15.31
CA TYR A 236 26.09 -18.74 15.86
C TYR A 236 25.71 -17.69 16.89
N HIS A 237 24.49 -17.18 16.79
CA HIS A 237 23.89 -16.22 17.71
C HIS A 237 22.58 -16.78 18.24
N LEU A 238 22.35 -16.58 19.53
CA LEU A 238 21.14 -16.97 20.26
C LEU A 238 20.78 -15.86 21.24
N ASP A 239 19.57 -15.34 21.13
CA ASP A 239 18.99 -14.39 22.08
C ASP A 239 17.65 -14.94 22.58
N GLN A 240 17.57 -15.22 23.88
CA GLN A 240 16.48 -16.04 24.44
C GLN A 240 15.43 -15.22 25.17
N GLY A 241 14.20 -15.74 25.18
CA GLY A 241 13.11 -15.18 25.98
C GLY A 241 12.71 -13.76 25.57
N LEU A 242 12.89 -13.43 24.29
CA LEU A 242 12.50 -12.15 23.74
C LEU A 242 10.98 -12.05 23.64
N THR A 243 10.45 -10.87 23.91
CA THR A 243 9.09 -10.51 23.51
C THR A 243 9.11 -9.79 22.16
N PRO A 244 7.99 -9.70 21.45
CA PRO A 244 7.88 -8.90 20.23
C PRO A 244 8.33 -7.44 20.41
N GLN A 245 8.06 -6.83 21.57
CA GLN A 245 8.50 -5.46 21.85
C GLN A 245 9.99 -5.38 22.17
N SER A 246 10.55 -6.28 23.00
CA SER A 246 11.98 -6.25 23.29
C SER A 246 12.81 -6.55 22.04
N PHE A 247 12.30 -7.39 21.14
CA PHE A 247 12.92 -7.64 19.84
C PHE A 247 12.88 -6.39 18.95
N TYR A 248 11.75 -5.68 18.88
CA TYR A 248 11.65 -4.42 18.16
C TYR A 248 12.67 -3.38 18.69
N GLU A 249 12.70 -3.17 20.00
CA GLU A 249 13.61 -2.20 20.64
C GLU A 249 15.08 -2.52 20.37
N LYS A 250 15.47 -3.80 20.49
CA LYS A 250 16.86 -4.24 20.35
C LYS A 250 17.34 -4.31 18.90
N TYR A 251 16.52 -4.82 17.99
CA TYR A 251 16.94 -5.15 16.63
C TYR A 251 16.47 -4.16 15.57
N VAL A 252 15.32 -3.50 15.76
CA VAL A 252 14.86 -2.44 14.86
C VAL A 252 15.31 -1.08 15.38
N GLY A 253 14.94 -0.74 16.62
CA GLY A 253 15.39 0.47 17.32
C GLY A 253 15.19 1.75 16.49
N VAL A 254 14.02 1.87 15.85
CA VAL A 254 13.64 3.04 15.04
C VAL A 254 12.52 3.76 15.77
N ASP A 255 12.65 5.07 16.00
CA ASP A 255 11.51 5.87 16.43
C ASP A 255 10.63 6.18 15.22
N LEU A 256 9.46 5.56 15.16
CA LEU A 256 8.53 5.76 14.04
C LEU A 256 7.86 7.12 14.06
N ASP A 257 7.91 7.83 15.19
CA ASP A 257 7.45 9.21 15.27
C ASP A 257 8.35 10.16 14.48
N ASP A 258 9.58 9.75 14.14
CA ASP A 258 10.52 10.50 13.30
C ASP A 258 10.26 10.36 11.80
N TYR A 259 9.24 9.61 11.40
CA TYR A 259 8.83 9.48 10.00
C TYR A 259 7.56 10.26 9.74
N VAL A 260 7.46 10.79 8.53
CA VAL A 260 6.30 11.54 8.07
C VAL A 260 5.84 10.96 6.74
N SER A 261 4.52 10.86 6.58
CA SER A 261 3.94 10.53 5.30
C SER A 261 3.79 11.78 4.45
N VAL A 262 4.50 11.81 3.32
CA VAL A 262 4.46 12.89 2.35
C VAL A 262 3.65 12.39 1.15
N ILE A 263 2.67 13.16 0.73
CA ILE A 263 1.84 12.84 -0.43
C ILE A 263 2.04 13.86 -1.57
N ASN A 264 1.69 13.45 -2.77
CA ASN A 264 1.46 14.34 -3.91
C ASN A 264 0.08 14.06 -4.51
N ALA A 265 -0.88 14.91 -4.15
CA ALA A 265 -2.24 14.91 -4.66
C ALA A 265 -2.54 16.30 -5.25
N PRO A 266 -2.41 16.51 -6.57
CA PRO A 266 -2.53 17.83 -7.20
C PRO A 266 -3.98 18.31 -7.40
N THR A 267 -4.94 17.78 -6.65
CA THR A 267 -6.36 18.15 -6.76
C THR A 267 -6.64 19.50 -6.10
N ALA A 268 -7.65 20.21 -6.58
CA ALA A 268 -7.93 21.60 -6.16
C ALA A 268 -8.29 21.72 -4.66
N ASP A 269 -8.88 20.68 -4.08
CA ASP A 269 -9.25 20.61 -2.66
C ASP A 269 -8.05 20.32 -1.73
N LYS A 270 -6.88 19.96 -2.27
CA LYS A 270 -5.68 19.59 -1.53
C LYS A 270 -4.51 20.51 -1.85
N PRO A 271 -4.56 21.83 -1.54
CA PRO A 271 -3.41 22.71 -1.74
C PRO A 271 -2.14 22.16 -1.05
N TYR A 272 -1.00 22.32 -1.71
CA TYR A 272 0.31 21.93 -1.17
C TYR A 272 0.66 22.70 0.11
N ASN A 273 1.62 22.16 0.86
CA ASN A 273 2.13 22.67 2.13
C ASN A 273 1.01 22.77 3.19
N LYS A 274 0.17 21.73 3.21
CA LYS A 274 -0.89 21.51 4.19
C LYS A 274 -0.90 20.06 4.63
N THR A 275 -1.44 19.83 5.82
CA THR A 275 -1.62 18.49 6.39
C THR A 275 -3.05 18.01 6.19
N TYR A 276 -3.20 16.70 6.02
CA TYR A 276 -4.48 16.05 5.76
C TYR A 276 -4.61 14.76 6.56
N THR A 277 -5.85 14.38 6.85
CA THR A 277 -6.24 13.09 7.41
C THR A 277 -7.54 12.64 6.73
N VAL A 278 -7.94 11.38 6.87
CA VAL A 278 -9.14 10.84 6.25
C VAL A 278 -10.08 10.33 7.32
N GLU A 279 -11.33 10.78 7.30
CA GLU A 279 -12.34 10.37 8.26
C GLU A 279 -12.56 8.85 8.22
N MET A 280 -12.66 8.19 9.38
CA MET A 280 -12.87 6.74 9.53
C MET A 280 -11.75 5.85 8.96
N LEU A 281 -10.60 6.42 8.57
CA LEU A 281 -9.43 5.66 8.15
C LEU A 281 -8.56 5.31 9.36
N GLY A 282 -8.45 4.02 9.68
CA GLY A 282 -7.58 3.54 10.74
C GLY A 282 -7.72 2.05 11.02
N ASN A 283 -6.92 1.56 11.98
CA ASN A 283 -6.97 0.18 12.45
C ASN A 283 -6.96 0.08 13.98
N VAL A 284 -6.08 0.79 14.68
CA VAL A 284 -5.98 0.71 16.15
C VAL A 284 -6.78 1.84 16.79
N VAL A 285 -7.82 1.51 17.54
CA VAL A 285 -8.63 2.51 18.23
C VAL A 285 -7.79 3.25 19.29
N GLY A 286 -7.82 4.58 19.25
CA GLY A 286 -7.04 5.43 20.17
C GLY A 286 -5.58 5.64 19.76
N SER A 287 -5.11 5.07 18.64
CA SER A 287 -3.80 5.40 18.09
C SER A 287 -3.82 6.72 17.31
N LYS A 288 -2.65 7.14 16.82
CA LYS A 288 -2.52 8.33 15.98
C LYS A 288 -3.32 8.15 14.70
N ALA A 289 -4.08 9.19 14.33
CA ALA A 289 -4.75 9.24 13.05
C ALA A 289 -3.73 9.23 11.91
N VAL A 290 -4.14 8.70 10.76
CA VAL A 290 -3.34 8.78 9.54
C VAL A 290 -3.14 10.25 9.17
N LYS A 291 -1.90 10.66 8.93
CA LYS A 291 -1.56 12.06 8.66
C LYS A 291 -0.62 12.19 7.49
N TYR A 292 -0.98 13.05 6.56
CA TYR A 292 -0.19 13.38 5.39
C TYR A 292 0.27 14.82 5.42
N ILE A 293 1.38 15.11 4.74
CA ILE A 293 1.70 16.46 4.25
C ILE A 293 1.74 16.43 2.72
N ASN A 294 0.91 17.26 2.08
CA ASN A 294 0.89 17.33 0.62
C ASN A 294 1.95 18.31 0.11
N VAL A 295 2.79 17.89 -0.83
CA VAL A 295 3.86 18.71 -1.41
C VAL A 295 3.88 18.56 -2.93
N ASP A 296 4.52 19.51 -3.61
CA ASP A 296 4.77 19.40 -5.04
C ASP A 296 5.76 18.25 -5.36
N MET A 297 5.73 17.75 -6.59
CA MET A 297 6.51 16.58 -6.97
C MET A 297 8.03 16.82 -6.97
N THR A 298 8.49 18.07 -7.13
CA THR A 298 9.92 18.39 -7.04
C THR A 298 10.40 18.23 -5.60
N THR A 299 9.64 18.76 -4.63
CA THR A 299 9.91 18.55 -3.21
C THR A 299 9.83 17.06 -2.85
N PHE A 300 8.80 16.36 -3.33
CA PHE A 300 8.57 14.94 -3.09
C PHE A 300 9.79 14.08 -3.51
N LYS A 301 10.23 14.21 -4.77
CA LYS A 301 11.37 13.44 -5.31
C LYS A 301 12.68 13.78 -4.59
N LYS A 302 12.89 15.06 -4.25
CA LYS A 302 14.08 15.50 -3.51
C LYS A 302 14.16 14.85 -2.13
N LEU A 303 13.05 14.73 -1.41
CA LEU A 303 13.01 14.08 -0.10
C LEU A 303 13.33 12.57 -0.21
N ALA A 304 12.76 11.89 -1.19
CA ALA A 304 13.04 10.47 -1.43
C ALA A 304 14.52 10.23 -1.79
N ALA A 305 15.08 11.02 -2.71
CA ALA A 305 16.49 10.92 -3.09
C ALA A 305 17.42 11.20 -1.90
N ALA A 306 17.14 12.24 -1.11
CA ALA A 306 17.95 12.60 0.05
C ALA A 306 18.00 11.48 1.11
N GLN A 307 16.89 10.76 1.33
CA GLN A 307 16.89 9.61 2.24
C GLN A 307 17.71 8.43 1.69
N LEU A 308 17.59 8.15 0.39
CA LEU A 308 18.38 7.11 -0.28
C LEU A 308 19.88 7.41 -0.22
N GLU A 309 20.28 8.67 -0.44
CA GLU A 309 21.68 9.13 -0.32
C GLU A 309 22.23 8.97 1.09
N GLN A 310 21.37 8.93 2.13
CA GLN A 310 21.74 8.63 3.51
C GLN A 310 21.81 7.13 3.83
N GLY A 311 21.60 6.26 2.84
CA GLY A 311 21.67 4.81 3.00
C GLY A 311 20.36 4.18 3.50
N GLU A 312 19.26 4.92 3.50
CA GLU A 312 17.98 4.44 4.00
C GLU A 312 16.94 4.30 2.88
N SER A 313 16.31 3.13 2.79
CA SER A 313 15.27 2.86 1.80
C SER A 313 13.96 3.62 2.11
N VAL A 314 13.14 3.88 1.09
CA VAL A 314 11.92 4.70 1.22
C VAL A 314 10.69 3.86 0.95
N TRP A 315 9.78 3.71 1.92
CA TRP A 315 8.45 3.17 1.66
C TRP A 315 7.70 4.13 0.74
N PHE A 316 7.03 3.63 -0.30
CA PHE A 316 6.21 4.45 -1.17
C PHE A 316 4.95 3.74 -1.65
N GLY A 317 3.92 4.52 -1.94
CA GLY A 317 2.63 4.10 -2.44
C GLY A 317 2.34 4.67 -3.83
N CYS A 318 1.85 3.81 -4.73
CA CYS A 318 1.62 4.14 -6.14
C CYS A 318 0.42 3.37 -6.72
N ASP A 319 0.02 3.71 -7.95
CA ASP A 319 -0.86 2.88 -8.78
C ASP A 319 0.00 1.98 -9.68
N VAL A 320 0.39 0.81 -9.15
CA VAL A 320 1.33 -0.09 -9.85
C VAL A 320 0.74 -0.71 -11.13
N GLY A 321 -0.58 -0.64 -11.32
CA GLY A 321 -1.25 -1.17 -12.51
C GLY A 321 -1.08 -0.29 -13.74
N GLN A 322 -0.79 0.99 -13.54
CA GLN A 322 -0.71 1.98 -14.61
C GLN A 322 0.63 1.90 -15.33
N SER A 323 0.60 1.76 -16.65
CA SER A 323 1.78 1.74 -17.53
C SER A 323 2.98 0.95 -16.98
N SER A 324 2.72 -0.28 -16.55
CA SER A 324 3.68 -1.15 -15.85
C SER A 324 3.68 -2.57 -16.44
N THR A 325 4.87 -3.15 -16.60
CA THR A 325 5.05 -4.53 -17.04
C THR A 325 5.41 -5.42 -15.86
N ARG A 326 4.61 -6.45 -15.61
CA ARG A 326 4.85 -7.37 -14.49
C ARG A 326 6.11 -8.22 -14.69
N ASP A 327 6.27 -8.78 -15.88
CA ASP A 327 7.31 -9.79 -16.11
C ASP A 327 8.69 -9.14 -16.25
N SER A 328 8.83 -8.06 -17.03
CA SER A 328 10.10 -7.33 -17.16
C SER A 328 10.35 -6.30 -16.04
N GLY A 329 9.34 -5.98 -15.24
CA GLY A 329 9.50 -5.11 -14.08
C GLY A 329 9.73 -3.64 -14.42
N ILE A 330 9.12 -3.13 -15.49
CA ILE A 330 9.31 -1.76 -15.95
C ILE A 330 8.07 -0.93 -15.65
N MET A 331 8.27 0.20 -14.97
CA MET A 331 7.24 1.18 -14.66
C MET A 331 7.59 2.47 -15.41
N SER A 332 7.01 2.65 -16.59
CA SER A 332 7.37 3.73 -17.51
C SER A 332 6.17 4.22 -18.31
N LEU A 333 6.06 5.53 -18.56
CA LEU A 333 4.94 6.08 -19.33
C LEU A 333 4.90 5.56 -20.78
N ASP A 334 6.06 5.18 -21.31
CA ASP A 334 6.23 4.58 -22.63
C ASP A 334 6.19 3.04 -22.60
N ALA A 335 5.81 2.39 -21.48
CA ALA A 335 5.73 0.93 -21.42
C ALA A 335 4.70 0.35 -22.41
N TYR A 336 3.61 1.10 -22.68
CA TYR A 336 2.59 0.74 -23.65
C TYR A 336 2.17 1.95 -24.51
N GLU A 337 2.20 1.81 -25.83
CA GLU A 337 1.75 2.83 -26.79
C GLU A 337 0.25 2.70 -27.08
N MET A 338 -0.59 2.94 -26.06
CA MET A 338 -2.05 2.76 -26.17
C MET A 338 -2.71 3.76 -27.10
N ASN A 339 -2.26 5.02 -27.08
CA ASN A 339 -2.80 6.07 -27.95
C ASN A 339 -2.54 5.73 -29.42
N ASP A 340 -1.33 5.28 -29.76
CA ASP A 340 -0.94 4.89 -31.12
C ASP A 340 -1.64 3.60 -31.56
N LEU A 341 -1.81 2.63 -30.65
CA LEU A 341 -2.48 1.36 -30.96
C LEU A 341 -3.94 1.58 -31.38
N PHE A 342 -4.64 2.53 -30.76
CA PHE A 342 -6.06 2.77 -31.04
C PHE A 342 -6.34 4.00 -31.90
N ASP A 343 -5.37 4.88 -32.09
CA ASP A 343 -5.58 6.23 -32.66
C ASP A 343 -6.62 7.01 -31.84
N ILE A 344 -6.50 6.93 -30.51
CA ILE A 344 -7.40 7.54 -29.51
C ILE A 344 -6.55 8.21 -28.43
N ASP A 345 -6.92 9.42 -28.01
CA ASP A 345 -6.27 10.10 -26.90
C ASP A 345 -6.86 9.62 -25.55
N PHE A 346 -6.06 8.93 -24.75
CA PHE A 346 -6.39 8.52 -23.38
C PHE A 346 -5.75 9.40 -22.31
N THR A 347 -5.11 10.51 -22.68
CA THR A 347 -4.40 11.36 -21.72
C THR A 347 -5.36 12.04 -20.74
N MET A 348 -5.04 11.90 -19.47
CA MET A 348 -5.65 12.64 -18.35
C MET A 348 -4.53 13.17 -17.48
N THR A 349 -4.71 14.29 -16.83
CA THR A 349 -3.79 14.76 -15.78
C THR A 349 -3.93 13.92 -14.51
N LYS A 350 -2.89 13.92 -13.67
CA LYS A 350 -2.95 13.24 -12.36
C LYS A 350 -4.12 13.69 -11.48
N ALA A 351 -4.48 14.98 -11.52
CA ALA A 351 -5.62 15.52 -10.78
C ALA A 351 -6.94 14.97 -11.33
N GLU A 352 -7.14 14.98 -12.66
CA GLU A 352 -8.34 14.42 -13.28
C GLU A 352 -8.48 12.92 -12.98
N ARG A 353 -7.39 12.15 -13.00
CA ARG A 353 -7.44 10.72 -12.67
C ARG A 353 -7.88 10.47 -11.22
N LEU A 354 -7.43 11.29 -10.27
CA LEU A 354 -7.86 11.22 -8.88
C LEU A 354 -9.33 11.63 -8.70
N ASP A 355 -9.73 12.77 -9.29
CA ASP A 355 -11.08 13.33 -9.13
C ASP A 355 -12.16 12.48 -9.81
N PHE A 356 -11.83 11.84 -10.94
CA PHE A 356 -12.76 11.04 -11.74
C PHE A 356 -12.63 9.53 -11.54
N GLY A 357 -11.79 9.09 -10.58
CA GLY A 357 -11.73 7.69 -10.16
C GLY A 357 -11.01 6.74 -11.12
N GLU A 358 -10.13 7.25 -11.97
CA GLU A 358 -9.28 6.45 -12.87
C GLU A 358 -8.02 5.93 -12.17
N SER A 359 -7.48 6.67 -11.21
CA SER A 359 -6.25 6.26 -10.52
C SER A 359 -6.23 6.73 -9.07
N LEU A 360 -5.62 5.92 -8.22
CA LEU A 360 -5.43 6.11 -6.78
C LEU A 360 -4.32 5.17 -6.31
N MET A 361 -3.84 5.32 -5.07
CA MET A 361 -2.83 4.40 -4.54
C MET A 361 -3.38 2.97 -4.41
N THR A 362 -2.80 2.01 -5.11
CA THR A 362 -3.25 0.60 -5.10
C THR A 362 -2.23 -0.37 -4.53
N HIS A 363 -0.95 0.03 -4.43
CA HIS A 363 0.13 -0.87 -4.02
C HIS A 363 1.28 -0.09 -3.40
N ALA A 364 1.93 -0.69 -2.40
CA ALA A 364 3.06 -0.14 -1.69
C ALA A 364 4.31 -1.00 -1.90
N MET A 365 5.43 -0.34 -2.13
CA MET A 365 6.74 -0.93 -2.42
C MET A 365 7.83 -0.13 -1.72
N VAL A 366 9.09 -0.45 -1.99
CA VAL A 366 10.24 0.25 -1.38
C VAL A 366 11.17 0.78 -2.46
N LEU A 367 11.51 2.07 -2.42
CA LEU A 367 12.61 2.61 -3.19
C LEU A 367 13.92 2.21 -2.52
N THR A 368 14.82 1.61 -3.29
CA THR A 368 16.10 1.09 -2.80
C THR A 368 17.29 1.64 -3.58
N GLY A 369 17.03 2.57 -4.50
CA GLY A 369 18.06 3.22 -5.30
C GLY A 369 17.47 4.28 -6.22
N VAL A 370 18.33 5.17 -6.67
CA VAL A 370 18.00 6.26 -7.59
C VAL A 370 19.18 6.54 -8.50
N ASP A 371 18.91 6.79 -9.78
CA ASP A 371 19.92 7.24 -10.73
C ASP A 371 19.85 8.76 -10.89
N LEU A 372 20.93 9.43 -10.47
CA LEU A 372 21.05 10.88 -10.43
C LEU A 372 22.08 11.34 -11.48
N ILE A 373 21.64 12.17 -12.41
CA ILE A 373 22.51 12.84 -13.37
C ILE A 373 22.51 14.33 -13.06
N ASN A 374 23.67 14.86 -12.64
CA ASN A 374 23.80 16.26 -12.20
C ASN A 374 22.82 16.64 -11.08
N GLY A 375 22.52 15.71 -10.17
CA GLY A 375 21.59 15.91 -9.06
C GLY A 375 20.10 15.84 -9.43
N VAL A 376 19.76 15.43 -10.66
CA VAL A 376 18.39 15.22 -11.12
C VAL A 376 18.13 13.72 -11.28
N SER A 377 17.02 13.25 -10.71
CA SER A 377 16.60 11.86 -10.83
C SER A 377 16.14 11.52 -12.24
N THR A 378 16.53 10.34 -12.72
CA THR A 378 16.15 9.84 -14.05
C THR A 378 15.34 8.54 -13.97
N LYS A 379 15.63 7.72 -12.97
CA LYS A 379 14.92 6.46 -12.68
C LYS A 379 15.22 5.99 -11.26
N TRP A 380 14.38 5.08 -10.78
CA TRP A 380 14.31 4.63 -9.40
C TRP A 380 14.31 3.11 -9.35
N LYS A 381 15.08 2.55 -8.41
CA LYS A 381 15.11 1.11 -8.13
C LYS A 381 14.01 0.79 -7.13
N VAL A 382 13.12 -0.13 -7.51
CA VAL A 382 11.95 -0.48 -6.73
C VAL A 382 12.07 -1.93 -6.28
N GLU A 383 12.07 -2.16 -4.97
CA GLU A 383 11.92 -3.49 -4.40
C GLU A 383 10.42 -3.81 -4.27
N ASN A 384 9.98 -4.87 -4.94
CA ASN A 384 8.60 -5.35 -4.86
C ASN A 384 8.50 -6.55 -3.91
N SER A 385 7.27 -6.95 -3.57
CA SER A 385 6.93 -8.04 -2.66
C SER A 385 6.22 -9.19 -3.37
N TRP A 386 6.55 -9.44 -4.63
CA TRP A 386 5.95 -10.51 -5.46
C TRP A 386 6.88 -11.71 -5.71
N GLY A 387 7.99 -11.77 -4.98
CA GLY A 387 9.02 -12.80 -5.11
C GLY A 387 9.92 -12.61 -6.33
N GLU A 388 10.94 -13.46 -6.44
CA GLU A 388 12.06 -13.28 -7.38
C GLU A 388 11.75 -13.58 -8.86
N LYS A 389 10.53 -14.03 -9.19
CA LYS A 389 10.18 -14.49 -10.55
C LYS A 389 9.72 -13.39 -11.50
N VAL A 390 9.53 -12.17 -10.99
CA VAL A 390 9.04 -11.01 -11.75
C VAL A 390 10.10 -9.92 -11.73
N GLY A 391 10.16 -9.09 -12.77
CA GLY A 391 11.21 -8.09 -12.92
C GLY A 391 12.62 -8.69 -12.90
N ASP A 392 13.59 -7.93 -12.41
CA ASP A 392 14.94 -8.43 -12.16
C ASP A 392 15.04 -8.97 -10.72
N LYS A 393 14.81 -10.28 -10.55
CA LYS A 393 14.83 -10.96 -9.25
C LYS A 393 13.89 -10.30 -8.22
N GLY A 394 12.74 -9.83 -8.68
CA GLY A 394 11.74 -9.14 -7.85
C GLY A 394 11.90 -7.63 -7.77
N PHE A 395 12.98 -7.07 -8.32
CA PHE A 395 13.17 -5.63 -8.43
C PHE A 395 12.61 -5.10 -9.75
N PHE A 396 12.08 -3.87 -9.67
CA PHE A 396 11.49 -3.13 -10.76
C PHE A 396 12.33 -1.86 -11.00
N VAL A 397 12.25 -1.32 -12.22
CA VAL A 397 12.80 -0.02 -12.60
C VAL A 397 11.65 0.92 -12.90
N MET A 398 11.64 2.05 -12.22
CA MET A 398 10.62 3.09 -12.39
C MET A 398 11.26 4.34 -13.00
N SER A 399 10.81 4.75 -14.18
CA SER A 399 11.23 6.03 -14.77
C SER A 399 10.81 7.21 -13.91
N ASP A 400 11.55 8.32 -13.98
CA ASP A 400 11.20 9.53 -13.22
C ASP A 400 9.84 10.11 -13.63
N ALA A 401 9.50 10.04 -14.92
CA ALA A 401 8.20 10.50 -15.43
C ALA A 401 7.03 9.63 -14.93
N TRP A 402 7.23 8.32 -14.75
CA TRP A 402 6.21 7.47 -14.15
C TRP A 402 5.97 7.83 -12.68
N MET A 403 7.04 8.16 -11.94
CA MET A 403 6.93 8.63 -10.55
C MET A 403 6.08 9.89 -10.46
N ASP A 404 6.21 10.82 -11.40
CA ASP A 404 5.41 12.04 -11.43
C ASP A 404 3.90 11.73 -11.53
N GLU A 405 3.52 10.78 -12.39
CA GLU A 405 2.12 10.51 -12.73
C GLU A 405 1.41 9.54 -11.78
N TYR A 406 2.09 8.50 -11.28
CA TYR A 406 1.43 7.37 -10.61
C TYR A 406 1.95 7.07 -9.20
N THR A 407 2.91 7.85 -8.68
CA THR A 407 3.33 7.78 -7.26
C THR A 407 2.62 8.84 -6.43
N TYR A 408 2.04 8.43 -5.30
CA TYR A 408 1.18 9.30 -4.49
C TYR A 408 1.73 9.56 -3.09
N GLN A 409 2.53 8.65 -2.54
CA GLN A 409 2.96 8.71 -1.14
C GLN A 409 4.39 8.21 -1.00
N ILE A 410 5.20 8.89 -0.19
CA ILE A 410 6.47 8.40 0.34
C ILE A 410 6.48 8.58 1.86
N VAL A 411 7.32 7.80 2.52
CA VAL A 411 7.59 7.95 3.95
C VAL A 411 9.05 8.27 4.14
N VAL A 412 9.32 9.43 4.72
CA VAL A 412 10.68 9.94 4.91
C VAL A 412 10.92 10.41 6.33
N ARG A 413 12.18 10.52 6.73
CA ARG A 413 12.55 11.14 8.01
C ARG A 413 12.10 12.59 8.05
N LYS A 414 11.48 12.96 9.17
CA LYS A 414 10.98 14.31 9.46
C LYS A 414 12.07 15.38 9.37
N GLU A 415 13.30 15.05 9.72
CA GLU A 415 14.44 15.96 9.66
C GLU A 415 14.83 16.37 8.22
N LEU A 416 14.43 15.59 7.22
CA LEU A 416 14.64 15.91 5.80
C LEU A 416 13.69 17.01 5.31
N LEU A 417 12.56 17.19 5.99
CA LEU A 417 11.65 18.29 5.69
C LEU A 417 12.34 19.63 5.96
N SER A 418 12.05 20.65 5.14
CA SER A 418 12.45 22.02 5.45
C SER A 418 11.82 22.48 6.76
N LYS A 419 12.40 23.50 7.41
CA LYS A 419 11.87 24.03 8.68
C LYS A 419 10.41 24.47 8.52
N GLU A 420 10.06 25.06 7.39
CA GLU A 420 8.69 25.48 7.08
C GLU A 420 7.74 24.28 7.02
N LEU A 421 8.14 23.19 6.35
CA LEU A 421 7.33 21.97 6.28
C LEU A 421 7.24 21.25 7.64
N GLN A 422 8.27 21.33 8.49
CA GLN A 422 8.20 20.82 9.86
C GLN A 422 7.20 21.62 10.71
N GLU A 423 7.09 22.93 10.52
CA GLU A 423 6.05 23.74 11.18
C GLU A 423 4.64 23.45 10.62
N VAL A 424 4.51 23.22 9.30
CA VAL A 424 3.25 22.76 8.69
C VAL A 424 2.84 21.42 9.28
N TRP A 425 3.78 20.49 9.46
CA TRP A 425 3.51 19.17 10.04
C TRP A 425 2.90 19.24 11.44
N LYS A 426 3.19 20.27 12.24
CA LYS A 426 2.63 20.44 13.59
C LYS A 426 1.16 20.89 13.58
N GLN A 427 0.63 21.36 12.45
CA GLN A 427 -0.74 21.84 12.34
C GLN A 427 -1.76 20.70 12.38
N GLU A 428 -2.96 21.03 12.83
CA GLU A 428 -4.11 20.11 12.78
C GLU A 428 -4.43 19.78 11.31
N PRO A 429 -4.56 18.49 10.95
CA PRO A 429 -4.81 18.10 9.57
C PRO A 429 -6.22 18.47 9.11
N ILE A 430 -6.33 18.79 7.83
CA ILE A 430 -7.62 18.95 7.15
C ILE A 430 -8.27 17.57 7.03
N MET A 431 -9.51 17.44 7.51
CA MET A 431 -10.28 16.19 7.45
C MET A 431 -10.89 15.99 6.06
N LEU A 432 -10.48 14.93 5.38
CA LEU A 432 -11.03 14.47 4.11
C LEU A 432 -12.17 13.45 4.34
N ALA A 433 -13.02 13.28 3.34
CA ALA A 433 -14.14 12.33 3.42
C ALA A 433 -13.65 10.87 3.43
N PRO A 434 -14.43 9.91 4.00
CA PRO A 434 -13.99 8.50 4.10
C PRO A 434 -13.63 7.82 2.77
N TRP A 435 -14.22 8.28 1.67
CA TRP A 435 -14.02 7.77 0.31
C TRP A 435 -13.06 8.62 -0.52
N ASP A 436 -12.30 9.53 0.09
CA ASP A 436 -11.26 10.28 -0.60
C ASP A 436 -10.20 9.32 -1.19
N PRO A 437 -9.69 9.54 -2.42
CA PRO A 437 -8.71 8.65 -3.04
C PRO A 437 -7.38 8.57 -2.27
N MET A 438 -7.04 9.56 -1.43
CA MET A 438 -5.87 9.47 -0.54
C MET A 438 -6.10 8.57 0.68
N GLY A 439 -7.35 8.20 0.96
CA GLY A 439 -7.71 7.16 1.92
C GLY A 439 -7.65 5.75 1.36
N ALA A 440 -7.24 5.58 0.10
CA ALA A 440 -7.04 4.27 -0.49
C ALA A 440 -6.09 3.42 0.35
N LEU A 441 -6.39 2.14 0.43
CA LEU A 441 -5.60 1.17 1.18
C LEU A 441 -4.86 0.28 0.18
N ALA A 442 -3.54 0.43 0.13
CA ALA A 442 -2.65 -0.32 -0.75
C ALA A 442 -2.53 -1.79 -0.31
#